data_AF-A0A5C1MC75-F1
#
_entry.id   AF-A0A5C1MC75-F1
#
_cell.length_a   1.000
_cell.length_b   1.000
_cell.length_c   1.000
_cell.angle_alpha   90.00
_cell.angle_beta   90.00
_cell.angle_gamma   90.00
#
_symmetry.space_group_name_H-M   'P 1'
#
loop_
_entity.id
_entity.type
_entity.pdbx_description
1 polymer ?
#
loop_
_entity_poly.entity_id
_entity_poly.type
_entity_poly.pdbx_seq_one_letter_code
_entity_poly.pdbx_strand_id
1 'polypeptide(L)'
;MLNIYGQGKYDTIAEQINELLLGVKVVPLRKLSLRVEYDESRPTFDRDSIYTIFAVDRYREISAAAEYQFTYDYRLNASYAKERYGEGAEADVYDIGLTTRPLKNLNLSVSYEKRNGYTGQLSGLRINGGYDMDKAAIQGGIDYDDFSRADSRSSTAKKYWAGVTYRYNKMVGITTRAEYDVNYTSGDSYQGFVAFNVNY
;
A
#
# COMPACT_ATOMS: atom_id res chain seq x y z
N MET A 1 -1.88 24.79 1.72
CA MET A 1 -2.53 24.46 0.43
C MET A 1 -3.53 23.33 0.69
N LEU A 2 -4.75 23.42 0.18
CA LEU A 2 -5.81 22.42 0.31
C LEU A 2 -6.00 21.73 -1.05
N ASN A 3 -6.07 20.41 -1.06
CA ASN A 3 -6.35 19.60 -2.25
C ASN A 3 -7.44 18.58 -1.90
N ILE A 4 -8.48 18.51 -2.73
CA ILE A 4 -9.57 17.55 -2.62
C ILE A 4 -9.54 16.72 -3.90
N TYR A 5 -9.58 15.41 -3.77
CA TYR A 5 -9.53 14.49 -4.90
C TYR A 5 -10.45 13.30 -4.64
N GLY A 6 -10.81 12.63 -5.74
CA GLY A 6 -11.56 11.39 -5.68
C GLY A 6 -11.31 10.55 -6.91
N GLN A 7 -11.44 9.26 -6.75
CA GLN A 7 -11.31 8.27 -7.81
C GLN A 7 -12.46 7.27 -7.66
N GLY A 8 -13.02 6.83 -8.78
CA GLY A 8 -14.04 5.79 -8.80
C GLY A 8 -13.81 4.86 -9.96
N LYS A 9 -14.11 3.58 -9.77
CA LYS A 9 -14.06 2.56 -10.82
C LYS A 9 -15.46 2.01 -11.04
N TYR A 10 -15.97 2.24 -12.24
CA TYR A 10 -17.26 1.71 -12.67
C TYR A 10 -17.03 0.48 -13.53
N ASP A 11 -17.66 -0.62 -13.15
CA ASP A 11 -17.68 -1.86 -13.91
C ASP A 11 -18.92 -1.87 -14.79
N THR A 12 -18.67 -1.86 -16.10
CA THR A 12 -19.72 -1.82 -17.13
C THR A 12 -20.38 -3.17 -17.34
N ILE A 13 -19.76 -4.28 -16.94
CA ILE A 13 -20.31 -5.64 -17.06
C ILE A 13 -21.24 -5.93 -15.88
N ALA A 14 -20.86 -5.48 -14.69
CA ALA A 14 -21.64 -5.59 -13.46
C ALA A 14 -22.61 -4.41 -13.22
N GLU A 15 -22.54 -3.37 -14.06
CA GLU A 15 -23.28 -2.09 -13.97
C GLU A 15 -23.18 -1.39 -12.60
N GLN A 16 -22.04 -1.50 -11.91
CA GLN A 16 -21.86 -1.04 -10.54
C GLN A 16 -20.52 -0.33 -10.30
N ILE A 17 -20.48 0.54 -9.27
CA ILE A 17 -19.23 1.12 -8.77
C ILE A 17 -18.54 0.10 -7.86
N ASN A 18 -17.34 -0.32 -8.25
CA ASN A 18 -16.57 -1.35 -7.53
C ASN A 18 -15.56 -0.75 -6.56
N GLU A 19 -15.01 0.43 -6.87
CA GLU A 19 -14.03 1.11 -6.03
C GLU A 19 -14.39 2.60 -5.98
N LEU A 20 -14.32 3.20 -4.80
CA LEU A 20 -14.54 4.62 -4.54
C LEU A 20 -13.52 5.10 -3.50
N LEU A 21 -12.65 6.02 -3.91
CA LEU A 21 -11.71 6.72 -3.06
C LEU A 21 -12.08 8.20 -3.01
N LEU A 22 -12.18 8.77 -1.82
CA LEU A 22 -12.33 10.21 -1.60
C LEU A 22 -11.26 10.67 -0.63
N GLY A 23 -10.57 11.76 -0.95
CA GLY A 23 -9.44 12.23 -0.16
C GLY A 23 -9.36 13.73 -0.04
N VAL A 24 -8.91 14.18 1.13
CA VAL A 24 -8.61 15.58 1.43
C VAL A 24 -7.18 15.64 1.94
N LYS A 25 -6.36 16.46 1.29
CA LYS A 25 -4.98 16.73 1.69
C LYS A 25 -4.82 18.21 2.02
N VAL A 26 -4.22 18.50 3.17
CA VAL A 26 -3.97 19.85 3.65
C VAL A 26 -2.51 20.00 4.03
N VAL A 27 -1.89 21.07 3.57
CA VAL A 27 -0.51 21.45 3.95
C VAL A 27 -0.61 22.71 4.81
N PRO A 28 -0.83 22.57 6.14
CA PRO A 28 -0.99 23.71 7.04
C PRO A 28 0.34 24.44 7.28
N LEU A 29 1.47 23.72 7.26
CA LEU A 29 2.82 24.27 7.40
C LEU A 29 3.68 23.82 6.23
N ARG A 30 4.73 24.57 5.89
CA ARG A 30 5.66 24.20 4.78
C ARG A 30 6.28 22.80 4.93
N LYS A 31 6.37 22.31 6.16
CA LYS A 31 6.99 21.02 6.53
C LYS A 31 5.98 19.96 6.99
N LEU A 32 4.68 20.27 7.02
CA LEU A 32 3.65 19.35 7.51
C LEU A 32 2.57 19.17 6.46
N SER A 33 2.31 17.91 6.09
CA SER A 33 1.19 17.51 5.25
C SER A 33 0.28 16.60 6.05
N LEU A 34 -1.01 16.87 6.01
CA LEU A 34 -2.07 16.05 6.62
C LEU A 34 -2.97 15.54 5.50
N ARG A 35 -3.45 14.32 5.63
CA ARG A 35 -4.32 13.68 4.65
C ARG A 35 -5.37 12.85 5.36
N VAL A 36 -6.60 12.92 4.88
CA VAL A 36 -7.70 12.05 5.32
C VAL A 36 -8.29 11.43 4.07
N GLU A 37 -8.46 10.11 4.07
CA GLU A 37 -8.98 9.33 2.94
C GLU A 37 -10.12 8.43 3.42
N TYR A 38 -11.11 8.26 2.55
CA TYR A 38 -12.17 7.26 2.65
C TYR A 38 -12.08 6.38 1.40
N ASP A 39 -11.89 5.08 1.61
CA ASP A 39 -11.86 4.08 0.54
C ASP A 39 -13.00 3.08 0.75
N GLU A 40 -13.72 2.77 -0.32
CA GLU A 40 -14.70 1.69 -0.37
C GLU A 40 -14.42 0.83 -1.59
N SER A 41 -14.16 -0.46 -1.37
CA SER A 41 -13.89 -1.40 -2.44
C SER A 41 -14.70 -2.69 -2.27
N ARG A 42 -15.02 -3.31 -3.42
CA ARG A 42 -15.65 -4.62 -3.48
C ARG A 42 -14.70 -5.63 -4.13
N PRO A 43 -14.59 -6.85 -3.58
CA PRO A 43 -13.98 -7.93 -4.32
C PRO A 43 -14.79 -8.18 -5.60
N THR A 44 -14.13 -8.07 -6.74
CA THR A 44 -14.73 -8.32 -8.05
C THR A 44 -14.72 -9.82 -8.31
N PHE A 45 -15.90 -10.41 -8.49
CA PHE A 45 -16.05 -11.79 -8.94
C PHE A 45 -16.53 -11.79 -10.39
N ASP A 46 -16.00 -12.69 -11.21
CA ASP A 46 -16.52 -12.92 -12.56
C ASP A 46 -18.00 -13.34 -12.51
N ARG A 47 -18.79 -12.85 -13.49
CA ARG A 47 -20.25 -13.00 -13.58
C ARG A 47 -20.73 -14.46 -13.62
N ASP A 48 -19.86 -15.38 -14.02
CA ASP A 48 -20.15 -16.83 -14.11
C ASP A 48 -19.72 -17.62 -12.86
N SER A 49 -19.25 -16.94 -11.83
CA SER A 49 -18.82 -17.57 -10.59
C SER A 49 -20.00 -17.80 -9.66
N ILE A 50 -20.16 -19.02 -9.14
CA ILE A 50 -21.16 -19.38 -8.11
C ILE A 50 -21.05 -18.52 -6.83
N TYR A 51 -19.98 -17.72 -6.70
CA TYR A 51 -19.75 -16.80 -5.58
C TYR A 51 -20.55 -15.48 -5.68
N THR A 52 -21.17 -15.15 -6.82
CA THR A 52 -22.01 -13.93 -6.96
C THR A 52 -23.25 -13.94 -6.05
N ILE A 53 -23.66 -15.12 -5.58
CA ILE A 53 -24.84 -15.33 -4.72
C ILE A 53 -24.51 -15.07 -3.24
N PHE A 54 -23.24 -15.09 -2.87
CA PHE A 54 -22.81 -14.68 -1.53
C PHE A 54 -22.64 -13.17 -1.56
N ALA A 55 -23.45 -12.46 -0.76
CA ALA A 55 -23.32 -11.03 -0.56
C ALA A 55 -21.98 -10.75 0.11
N VAL A 56 -20.91 -10.67 -0.67
CA VAL A 56 -19.59 -10.39 -0.13
C VAL A 56 -19.61 -8.95 0.34
N ASP A 57 -19.36 -8.81 1.64
CA ASP A 57 -19.41 -7.53 2.30
C ASP A 57 -18.39 -6.56 1.70
N ARG A 58 -18.74 -5.28 1.74
CA ARG A 58 -17.91 -4.21 1.20
C ARG A 58 -16.77 -3.92 2.16
N TYR A 59 -15.56 -3.85 1.63
CA TYR A 59 -14.45 -3.27 2.34
C TYR A 59 -14.64 -1.75 2.42
N ARG A 60 -14.47 -1.20 3.62
CA ARG A 60 -14.47 0.25 3.85
C ARG A 60 -13.31 0.62 4.76
N GLU A 61 -12.59 1.67 4.41
CA GLU A 61 -11.51 2.22 5.19
C GLU A 61 -11.70 3.72 5.35
N ILE A 62 -11.48 4.20 6.58
CA ILE A 62 -11.23 5.63 6.81
C ILE A 62 -9.83 5.76 7.40
N SER A 63 -8.99 6.57 6.77
CA SER A 63 -7.60 6.74 7.18
C SER A 63 -7.22 8.20 7.32
N ALA A 64 -6.30 8.46 8.24
CA ALA A 64 -5.70 9.75 8.50
C ALA A 64 -4.17 9.58 8.53
N ALA A 65 -3.46 10.40 7.77
CA ALA A 65 -2.02 10.36 7.67
C ALA A 65 -1.41 11.76 7.88
N ALA A 66 -0.25 11.78 8.52
CA ALA A 66 0.57 12.96 8.74
C ALA A 66 2.00 12.69 8.26
N GLU A 67 2.54 13.62 7.46
CA GLU A 67 3.92 13.61 7.03
C GLU A 67 4.60 14.89 7.52
N TYR A 68 5.67 14.75 8.30
CA TYR A 68 6.45 15.85 8.81
C TYR A 68 7.90 15.81 8.31
N GLN A 69 8.29 16.80 7.52
CA GLN A 69 9.64 16.97 7.01
C GLN A 69 10.47 17.83 7.97
N PHE A 70 11.20 17.20 8.88
CA PHE A 70 12.03 17.93 9.84
C PHE A 70 13.27 18.56 9.18
N THR A 71 13.92 17.83 8.26
CA THR A 71 15.09 18.27 7.48
C THR A 71 14.88 18.00 5.98
N TYR A 72 15.67 18.60 5.09
CA TYR A 72 15.59 18.34 3.65
C TYR A 72 15.70 16.85 3.30
N ASP A 73 16.50 16.10 4.06
CA ASP A 73 16.81 14.70 3.80
C ASP A 73 15.99 13.72 4.63
N TYR A 74 15.08 14.18 5.50
CA TYR A 74 14.36 13.29 6.41
C TYR A 74 12.90 13.68 6.60
N ARG A 75 12.03 12.67 6.59
CA ARG A 75 10.59 12.80 6.74
C ARG A 75 10.06 11.72 7.65
N LEU A 76 9.33 12.12 8.68
CA LEU A 76 8.54 11.23 9.52
C LEU A 76 7.15 11.09 8.91
N ASN A 77 6.65 9.87 8.81
CA ASN A 77 5.31 9.54 8.38
C ASN A 77 4.60 8.83 9.53
N ALA A 78 3.35 9.19 9.78
CA ALA A 78 2.49 8.47 10.71
C ALA A 78 1.09 8.38 10.10
N SER A 79 0.43 7.24 10.25
CA SER A 79 -0.94 7.08 9.80
C SER A 79 -1.74 6.16 10.71
N TYR A 80 -3.05 6.35 10.67
CA TYR A 80 -4.04 5.51 11.31
C TYR A 80 -5.15 5.23 10.32
N ALA A 81 -5.59 3.98 10.23
CA ALA A 81 -6.72 3.56 9.43
C ALA A 81 -7.68 2.70 10.26
N LYS A 82 -8.97 2.91 10.05
CA LYS A 82 -10.03 2.05 10.55
C LYS A 82 -10.63 1.30 9.37
N GLU A 83 -10.41 0.00 9.33
CA GLU A 83 -10.87 -0.91 8.29
C GLU A 83 -12.15 -1.63 8.75
N ARG A 84 -13.07 -1.84 7.83
CA ARG A 84 -14.32 -2.58 8.03
C ARG A 84 -14.51 -3.55 6.88
N TYR A 85 -14.70 -4.81 7.23
CA TYR A 85 -14.81 -5.92 6.28
C TYR A 85 -16.25 -6.43 6.13
N GLY A 86 -17.22 -5.84 6.85
CA GLY A 86 -18.59 -6.34 6.95
C GLY A 86 -18.86 -7.16 8.21
N GLU A 87 -20.13 -7.46 8.49
CA GLU A 87 -20.57 -8.30 9.63
C GLU A 87 -19.89 -8.01 11.00
N GLY A 88 -19.51 -6.76 11.27
CA GLY A 88 -18.84 -6.37 12.52
C GLY A 88 -17.34 -6.70 12.58
N ALA A 89 -16.76 -7.21 11.50
CA ALA A 89 -15.32 -7.38 11.34
C ALA A 89 -14.65 -6.02 11.10
N GLU A 90 -13.99 -5.50 12.13
CA GLU A 90 -13.23 -4.24 12.06
C GLU A 90 -11.75 -4.47 12.38
N ALA A 91 -10.89 -3.59 11.87
CA ALA A 91 -9.49 -3.52 12.27
C ALA A 91 -9.01 -2.07 12.40
N ASP A 92 -8.11 -1.86 13.35
CA ASP A 92 -7.38 -0.61 13.58
C ASP A 92 -5.93 -0.81 13.16
N VAL A 93 -5.48 -0.03 12.19
CA VAL A 93 -4.13 -0.08 11.63
C VAL A 93 -3.40 1.21 11.98
N TYR A 94 -2.18 1.08 12.47
CA TYR A 94 -1.29 2.18 12.81
C TYR A 94 0.01 1.96 12.05
N ASP A 95 0.51 2.97 11.34
CA ASP A 95 1.84 2.93 10.71
C ASP A 95 2.65 4.15 11.17
N ILE A 96 3.92 3.93 11.46
CA ILE A 96 4.89 4.98 11.71
C ILE A 96 6.18 4.65 10.98
N GLY A 97 6.71 5.62 10.24
CA GLY A 97 7.90 5.41 9.44
C GLY A 97 8.77 6.63 9.27
N LEU A 98 10.01 6.38 8.88
CA LEU A 98 11.01 7.37 8.53
C LEU A 98 11.45 7.15 7.10
N THR A 99 11.34 8.18 6.28
CA THR A 99 11.93 8.22 4.93
C THR A 99 13.10 9.18 4.93
N THR A 100 14.23 8.74 4.38
CA THR A 100 15.44 9.54 4.24
C THR A 100 15.96 9.56 2.81
N ARG A 101 16.65 10.65 2.46
CA ARG A 101 17.36 10.82 1.20
C ARG A 101 18.82 11.15 1.47
N PRO A 102 19.64 10.18 1.90
CA PRO A 102 21.03 10.43 2.29
C PRO A 102 21.88 10.93 1.12
N LEU A 103 21.48 10.62 -0.12
CA LEU A 103 22.07 11.16 -1.34
C LEU A 103 20.94 11.68 -2.23
N LYS A 104 21.25 12.62 -3.13
CA LYS A 104 20.28 13.22 -4.08
C LYS A 104 19.42 12.18 -4.82
N ASN A 105 20.00 11.02 -5.10
CA ASN A 105 19.41 9.97 -5.91
C ASN A 105 19.06 8.71 -5.11
N LEU A 106 19.36 8.65 -3.80
CA LEU A 106 19.10 7.50 -2.95
C LEU A 106 17.95 7.84 -2.00
N ASN A 107 16.89 7.05 -2.03
CA ASN A 107 15.83 7.08 -1.03
C ASN A 107 15.86 5.79 -0.21
N LEU A 108 15.64 5.91 1.09
CA LEU A 108 15.48 4.79 2.01
C LEU A 108 14.25 5.06 2.86
N SER A 109 13.48 4.03 3.18
CA SER A 109 12.32 4.12 4.05
C SER A 109 12.28 2.93 4.98
N VAL A 110 11.94 3.20 6.23
CA VAL A 110 11.61 2.17 7.21
C VAL A 110 10.28 2.54 7.84
N SER A 111 9.36 1.59 7.97
CA SER A 111 8.11 1.79 8.70
C SER A 111 7.75 0.58 9.53
N TYR A 112 7.05 0.83 10.62
CA TYR A 112 6.48 -0.18 11.49
C TYR A 112 4.97 -0.02 11.46
N GLU A 113 4.29 -1.10 11.10
CA GLU A 113 2.85 -1.20 11.06
C GLU A 113 2.37 -2.07 12.22
N LYS A 114 1.26 -1.69 12.84
CA LYS A 114 0.55 -2.51 13.82
C LYS A 114 -0.93 -2.51 13.48
N ARG A 115 -1.49 -3.69 13.33
CA ARG A 115 -2.90 -3.90 13.03
C ARG A 115 -3.54 -4.74 14.12
N ASN A 116 -4.65 -4.26 14.67
CA ASN A 116 -5.43 -4.98 15.69
C ASN A 116 -6.88 -5.10 15.21
N GLY A 117 -7.44 -6.31 15.18
CA GLY A 117 -8.85 -6.45 14.81
C GLY A 117 -9.27 -7.87 14.50
N TYR A 118 -10.26 -8.00 13.63
CA TYR A 118 -10.89 -9.26 13.21
C TYR A 118 -9.90 -10.36 12.81
N THR A 119 -8.78 -9.99 12.19
CA THR A 119 -7.74 -10.93 11.75
C THR A 119 -6.68 -11.28 12.80
N GLY A 120 -6.83 -10.78 14.03
CA GLY A 120 -5.87 -10.89 15.13
C GLY A 120 -5.01 -9.64 15.31
N GLN A 121 -3.90 -9.79 16.04
CA GLN A 121 -2.88 -8.75 16.19
C GLN A 121 -1.72 -9.07 15.26
N LEU A 122 -1.48 -8.15 14.33
CA LEU A 122 -0.41 -8.22 13.35
C LEU A 122 0.54 -7.06 13.59
N SER A 123 1.84 -7.30 13.44
CA SER A 123 2.81 -6.22 13.40
C SER A 123 3.84 -6.46 12.33
N GLY A 124 4.08 -5.43 11.52
CA GLY A 124 4.96 -5.47 10.36
C GLY A 124 6.11 -4.50 10.48
N LEU A 125 7.28 -4.87 9.96
CA LEU A 125 8.38 -3.97 9.69
C LEU A 125 8.65 -3.97 8.19
N ARG A 126 8.57 -2.80 7.57
CA ARG A 126 8.90 -2.60 6.17
C ARG A 126 10.18 -1.79 6.04
N ILE A 127 11.14 -2.30 5.28
CA ILE A 127 12.36 -1.59 4.91
C ILE A 127 12.45 -1.59 3.40
N ASN A 128 12.55 -0.42 2.78
CA ASN A 128 12.72 -0.32 1.35
C ASN A 128 13.69 0.81 0.98
N GLY A 129 14.17 0.76 -0.25
CA GLY A 129 15.03 1.78 -0.79
C GLY A 129 15.01 1.79 -2.30
N GLY A 130 15.38 2.92 -2.87
CA GLY A 130 15.48 3.11 -4.30
C GLY A 130 16.62 4.04 -4.68
N TYR A 131 17.20 3.79 -5.84
CA TYR A 131 18.25 4.59 -6.42
C TYR A 131 17.88 5.03 -7.82
N ASP A 132 17.79 6.34 -8.01
CA ASP A 132 17.48 6.98 -9.28
C ASP A 132 18.75 7.26 -10.09
N MET A 133 18.77 6.76 -11.32
CA MET A 133 19.76 7.05 -12.34
C MET A 133 19.07 7.86 -13.46
N ASP A 134 19.85 8.42 -14.38
CA ASP A 134 19.28 9.23 -15.48
C ASP A 134 18.19 8.49 -16.26
N LYS A 135 18.51 7.28 -16.74
CA LYS A 135 17.59 6.45 -17.55
C LYS A 135 17.03 5.25 -16.80
N ALA A 136 17.40 5.02 -15.55
CA ALA A 136 16.96 3.85 -14.80
C ALA A 136 16.64 4.22 -13.35
N ALA A 137 15.77 3.47 -12.70
CA ALA A 137 15.57 3.54 -11.27
C ALA A 137 15.51 2.11 -10.75
N ILE A 138 16.28 1.81 -9.72
CA ILE A 138 16.28 0.50 -9.06
C ILE A 138 15.61 0.68 -7.71
N GLN A 139 14.77 -0.27 -7.31
CA GLN A 139 14.09 -0.27 -6.03
C GLN A 139 14.06 -1.67 -5.46
N GLY A 140 14.03 -1.77 -4.14
CA GLY A 140 13.85 -3.03 -3.46
C GLY A 140 13.39 -2.84 -2.04
N GLY A 141 12.87 -3.90 -1.45
CA GLY A 141 12.42 -3.88 -0.07
C GLY A 141 12.22 -5.25 0.52
N ILE A 142 12.08 -5.22 1.84
CA ILE A 142 11.82 -6.35 2.71
C ILE A 142 10.64 -5.94 3.60
N ASP A 143 9.62 -6.77 3.62
CA ASP A 143 8.51 -6.66 4.55
C ASP A 143 8.56 -7.89 5.46
N TYR A 144 8.52 -7.68 6.77
CA TYR A 144 8.52 -8.72 7.79
C TYR A 144 7.28 -8.54 8.64
N ASP A 145 6.37 -9.51 8.64
CA ASP A 145 5.10 -9.43 9.36
C ASP A 145 5.00 -10.59 10.37
N ASP A 146 4.74 -10.25 11.64
CA ASP A 146 4.45 -11.20 12.71
C ASP A 146 2.92 -11.29 12.90
N PHE A 147 2.40 -12.51 12.80
CA PHE A 147 0.99 -12.84 12.94
C PHE A 147 0.76 -13.53 14.28
N SER A 148 0.04 -12.86 15.18
CA SER A 148 -0.55 -13.51 16.33
C SER A 148 -2.06 -13.62 16.11
N ARG A 149 -2.51 -14.79 15.65
CA ARG A 149 -3.94 -15.12 15.68
C ARG A 149 -4.32 -15.54 17.10
N ALA A 150 -5.55 -15.19 17.51
CA ALA A 150 -6.08 -15.43 18.86
C ALA A 150 -6.02 -16.93 19.27
N ASP A 151 -5.93 -17.86 18.32
CA ASP A 151 -5.71 -19.29 18.58
C ASP A 151 -4.23 -19.69 18.42
N SER A 152 -3.44 -19.38 19.47
CA SER A 152 -2.25 -20.10 19.95
C SER A 152 -1.08 -20.40 18.99
N ARG A 153 -1.01 -19.84 17.78
CA ARG A 153 0.15 -20.02 16.88
C ARG A 153 0.68 -18.68 16.41
N SER A 154 1.88 -18.33 16.88
CA SER A 154 2.70 -17.27 16.30
C SER A 154 3.26 -17.75 14.96
N SER A 155 3.19 -16.90 13.95
CA SER A 155 3.72 -17.22 12.63
C SER A 155 4.29 -15.97 11.97
N THR A 156 5.29 -16.12 11.11
CA THR A 156 5.97 -14.98 10.48
C THR A 156 5.85 -15.08 8.97
N ALA A 157 5.53 -13.96 8.32
CA ALA A 157 5.65 -13.80 6.87
C ALA A 157 6.85 -12.91 6.55
N LYS A 158 7.50 -13.21 5.43
CA LYS A 158 8.58 -12.39 4.90
C LYS A 158 8.35 -12.20 3.41
N LYS A 159 8.40 -10.95 2.95
CA LYS A 159 8.34 -10.62 1.54
C LYS A 159 9.61 -9.88 1.15
N TYR A 160 10.21 -10.30 0.06
CA TYR A 160 11.35 -9.67 -0.56
C TYR A 160 10.95 -9.25 -1.96
N TRP A 161 11.20 -8.00 -2.34
CA TRP A 161 10.91 -7.56 -3.68
C TRP A 161 12.03 -6.68 -4.23
N ALA A 162 12.20 -6.76 -5.54
CA ALA A 162 13.14 -5.94 -6.28
C ALA A 162 12.49 -5.52 -7.60
N GLY A 163 12.72 -4.28 -7.99
CA GLY A 163 12.17 -3.73 -9.22
C GLY A 163 13.15 -2.80 -9.90
N VAL A 164 13.02 -2.74 -11.23
CA VAL A 164 13.79 -1.85 -12.09
C VAL A 164 12.81 -1.14 -13.01
N THR A 165 12.94 0.17 -13.11
CA THR A 165 12.27 0.98 -14.12
C THR A 165 13.32 1.53 -15.06
N TYR A 166 13.20 1.25 -16.35
CA TYR A 166 14.06 1.83 -17.39
C TYR A 166 13.25 2.79 -18.26
N ARG A 167 13.74 4.02 -18.42
CA ARG A 167 13.16 5.07 -19.25
C ARG A 167 14.00 5.22 -20.51
N TYR A 168 13.44 4.78 -21.64
CA TYR A 168 14.09 4.95 -22.94
C TYR A 168 14.12 6.43 -23.33
N ASN A 169 12.99 7.12 -23.17
CA ASN A 169 12.86 8.57 -23.34
C ASN A 169 11.80 9.11 -22.36
N LYS A 170 11.42 10.40 -22.48
CA LYS A 170 10.40 11.01 -21.60
C LYS A 170 8.99 10.44 -21.79
N MET A 171 8.73 9.80 -22.94
CA MET A 171 7.42 9.25 -23.31
C MET A 171 7.31 7.75 -23.03
N VAL A 172 8.40 6.99 -23.07
CA VAL A 172 8.40 5.52 -23.06
C VAL A 172 9.31 4.98 -21.97
N GLY A 173 8.77 4.11 -21.13
CA GLY A 173 9.51 3.35 -20.14
C GLY A 173 8.96 1.94 -19.92
N ILE A 174 9.78 1.09 -19.31
CA ILE A 174 9.43 -0.25 -18.88
C ILE A 174 9.70 -0.36 -17.38
N THR A 175 8.78 -0.97 -16.64
CA THR A 175 8.93 -1.28 -15.23
C THR A 175 8.78 -2.78 -15.04
N THR A 176 9.77 -3.39 -14.41
CA THR A 176 9.78 -4.80 -14.06
C THR A 176 9.89 -4.93 -12.54
N ARG A 177 9.11 -5.78 -11.91
CA ARG A 177 9.20 -6.08 -10.48
C ARG A 177 9.05 -7.58 -10.25
N ALA A 178 9.89 -8.12 -9.40
CA ALA A 178 9.83 -9.49 -8.92
C ALA A 178 9.70 -9.48 -7.40
N GLU A 179 8.95 -10.43 -6.88
CA GLU A 179 8.60 -10.57 -5.48
C GLU A 179 8.71 -12.04 -5.08
N TYR A 180 9.18 -12.27 -3.88
CA TYR A 180 9.31 -13.56 -3.25
C TYR A 180 8.71 -13.47 -1.85
N ASP A 181 7.66 -14.23 -1.62
CA ASP A 181 6.91 -14.28 -0.38
C ASP A 181 7.12 -15.64 0.28
N VAL A 182 7.53 -15.60 1.54
CA VAL A 182 7.65 -16.75 2.42
C VAL A 182 6.54 -16.63 3.45
N ASN A 183 5.55 -17.50 3.34
CA ASN A 183 4.35 -17.51 4.18
C ASN A 183 4.14 -18.90 4.75
N TYR A 184 3.82 -18.99 6.04
CA TYR A 184 3.55 -20.29 6.68
C TYR A 184 2.39 -21.07 6.06
N THR A 185 1.41 -20.38 5.49
CA THR A 185 0.23 -20.98 4.84
C THR A 185 0.50 -21.55 3.45
N SER A 186 1.45 -20.98 2.70
CA SER A 186 1.69 -21.31 1.28
C SER A 186 3.10 -21.85 0.99
N GLY A 187 4.00 -21.86 1.98
CA GLY A 187 5.41 -22.21 1.82
C GLY A 187 6.18 -21.07 1.18
N ASP A 188 6.31 -21.13 -0.15
CA ASP A 188 7.08 -20.21 -0.97
C ASP A 188 6.22 -19.78 -2.18
N SER A 189 6.09 -18.48 -2.43
CA SER A 189 5.48 -17.98 -3.67
C SER A 189 6.36 -16.94 -4.35
N TYR A 190 6.47 -17.05 -5.67
CA TYR A 190 7.14 -16.08 -6.53
C TYR A 190 6.10 -15.40 -7.41
N GLN A 191 6.11 -14.08 -7.42
CA GLN A 191 5.26 -13.28 -8.30
C GLN A 191 6.04 -12.12 -8.90
N GLY A 192 5.52 -11.55 -9.97
CA GLY A 192 6.15 -10.41 -10.61
C GLY A 192 5.30 -9.86 -11.73
N PHE A 193 5.61 -8.64 -12.14
CA PHE A 193 4.94 -8.00 -13.27
C PHE A 193 5.93 -7.23 -14.13
N VAL A 194 5.51 -7.04 -15.38
CA VAL A 194 6.16 -6.15 -16.34
C VAL A 194 5.11 -5.19 -16.85
N ALA A 195 5.39 -3.89 -16.75
CA ALA A 195 4.50 -2.81 -17.20
C ALA A 195 5.22 -1.94 -18.23
N PHE A 196 4.54 -1.62 -19.32
CA PHE A 196 4.97 -0.65 -20.32
C PHE A 196 4.26 0.67 -20.06
N ASN A 197 5.03 1.72 -19.82
CA ASN A 197 4.51 3.05 -19.51
C ASN A 197 4.68 3.95 -20.74
N VAL A 198 3.58 4.50 -21.23
CA VAL A 198 3.56 5.49 -22.31
C VAL A 198 2.92 6.77 -21.77
N ASN A 199 3.72 7.81 -21.59
CA ASN A 199 3.28 9.13 -21.16
C ASN A 199 3.20 10.04 -22.39
N TYR A 200 2.02 10.64 -22.62
CA TYR A 200 1.77 11.63 -23.66
C TYR A 200 1.62 13.02 -23.03
#